data_AF-A0A0M3HF61-F1
#
_entry.id   AF-A0A0M3HF61-F1
#
_cell.length_a   1.000
_cell.length_b   1.000
_cell.length_c   1.000
_cell.angle_alpha   90.00
_cell.angle_beta   90.00
_cell.angle_gamma   90.00
#
_symmetry.space_group_name_H-M   'P 1'
#
loop_
_entity.id
_entity.type
_entity.pdbx_description
1 polymer ?
#
loop_
_entity_poly.entity_id
_entity_poly.type
_entity_poly.pdbx_seq_one_letter_code
_entity_poly.pdbx_strand_id
1 'polypeptide(L)'
;MFIAQNFTAVSGNYFLSIQTHITAKHRQQAVEWLLDVCKEEQCEPDVFPLAVSYVDRFLGVQNIFRDSLQALASVCLFIASKVKAPQPLNATRIAYYTDGGILNYELQNWEILVLSKLNWDVSTSTALDFLDQVAARYSPLHGLGDACRNAVHRIQLG
;
A
#
# COMPACT_ATOMS: atom_id res chain seq x y z
N MET A 1 -22.70 -8.38 12.68
CA MET A 1 -22.82 -6.94 12.40
C MET A 1 -21.39 -6.42 12.29
N PHE A 2 -20.87 -6.22 11.09
CA PHE A 2 -19.51 -5.71 10.90
C PHE A 2 -19.54 -4.22 11.25
N ILE A 3 -19.15 -3.88 12.47
CA ILE A 3 -18.71 -2.53 12.77
C ILE A 3 -17.44 -2.38 11.95
N ALA A 4 -17.51 -1.63 10.85
CA ALA A 4 -16.34 -1.31 10.05
C ALA A 4 -15.27 -0.79 11.02
N GLN A 5 -14.14 -1.49 11.13
CA GLN A 5 -12.94 -0.91 11.70
C GLN A 5 -12.80 0.45 11.01
N ASN A 6 -12.81 1.53 11.81
CA ASN A 6 -12.98 2.90 11.33
C ASN A 6 -12.27 3.08 9.99
N PHE A 7 -13.04 3.24 8.91
CA PHE A 7 -12.48 3.47 7.59
C PHE A 7 -11.72 4.79 7.66
N THR A 8 -10.40 4.74 7.84
CA THR A 8 -9.53 5.92 7.86
C THR A 8 -9.36 6.41 6.43
N ALA A 9 -10.46 6.91 5.85
CA ALA A 9 -10.44 7.58 4.56
C ALA A 9 -9.53 8.79 4.67
N VAL A 10 -8.67 8.98 3.68
CA VAL A 10 -7.95 10.25 3.54
C VAL A 10 -8.99 11.32 3.27
N SER A 11 -9.23 12.17 4.26
CA SER A 11 -10.29 13.17 4.23
C SER A 11 -9.81 14.38 3.43
N GLY A 12 -10.23 14.46 2.16
CA GLY A 12 -9.96 15.60 1.28
C GLY A 12 -8.73 15.43 0.36
N ASN A 13 -8.60 16.35 -0.59
CA ASN A 13 -7.53 16.33 -1.58
C ASN A 13 -6.22 16.86 -0.97
N TYR A 14 -5.40 15.95 -0.43
CA TYR A 14 -4.12 16.29 0.21
C TYR A 14 -3.10 16.91 -0.75
N PHE A 15 -3.27 16.79 -2.08
CA PHE A 15 -2.43 17.51 -3.05
C PHE A 15 -2.64 19.03 -3.02
N LEU A 16 -3.79 19.49 -2.50
CA LEU A 16 -4.11 20.92 -2.41
C LEU A 16 -3.95 21.46 -0.99
N SER A 17 -4.14 20.63 0.03
CA SER A 17 -4.16 21.07 1.43
C SER A 17 -2.85 20.83 2.19
N ILE A 18 -2.05 19.83 1.81
CA ILE A 18 -0.87 19.39 2.59
C ILE A 18 0.39 19.35 1.75
N GLN A 19 0.32 18.74 0.57
CA GLN A 19 1.50 18.49 -0.25
C GLN A 19 1.88 19.74 -1.04
N THR A 20 3.14 20.16 -0.91
CA THR A 20 3.70 21.29 -1.68
C THR A 20 4.60 20.83 -2.83
N HIS A 21 5.12 19.60 -2.76
CA HIS A 21 6.08 19.06 -3.74
C HIS A 21 5.57 17.81 -4.48
N ILE A 22 4.45 17.24 -4.01
CA ILE A 22 3.86 16.02 -4.58
C ILE A 22 2.61 16.39 -5.37
N THR A 23 2.51 15.85 -6.59
CA THR A 23 1.33 15.98 -7.45
C THR A 23 0.68 14.61 -7.62
N ALA A 24 -0.54 14.59 -8.17
CA ALA A 24 -1.22 13.35 -8.53
C ALA A 24 -0.36 12.47 -9.47
N LYS A 25 0.41 13.09 -10.38
CA LYS A 25 1.33 12.39 -11.29
C LYS A 25 2.48 11.72 -10.53
N HIS A 26 3.09 12.39 -9.54
CA HIS A 26 4.14 11.78 -8.73
C HIS A 26 3.60 10.58 -7.93
N ARG A 27 2.39 10.71 -7.36
CA ARG A 27 1.71 9.61 -6.67
C ARG A 27 1.42 8.44 -7.62
N GLN A 28 0.95 8.72 -8.83
CA GLN A 28 0.73 7.69 -9.85
C GLN A 28 2.02 6.91 -10.14
N GLN A 29 3.14 7.60 -10.39
CA GLN A 29 4.44 6.95 -10.65
C GLN A 29 4.90 6.07 -9.49
N ALA A 30 4.70 6.52 -8.25
CA ALA A 30 5.04 5.72 -7.07
C ALA A 30 4.15 4.47 -6.94
N VAL A 31 2.85 4.58 -7.27
CA VAL A 31 1.91 3.44 -7.27
C VAL A 31 2.21 2.46 -8.41
N GLU A 32 2.61 2.95 -9.58
CA GLU A 32 3.08 2.11 -10.69
C GLU A 32 4.33 1.33 -10.28
N TRP A 33 5.32 2.00 -9.67
CA TRP A 33 6.51 1.35 -9.14
C TRP A 33 6.18 0.29 -8.07
N LEU A 34 5.26 0.60 -7.13
CA LEU A 34 4.78 -0.37 -6.14
C LEU A 34 4.20 -1.61 -6.79
N LEU A 35 3.37 -1.41 -7.83
CA LEU A 35 2.75 -2.50 -8.56
C LEU A 35 3.82 -3.39 -9.17
N ASP A 36 4.79 -2.81 -9.88
CA ASP A 36 5.89 -3.53 -10.53
C ASP A 36 6.72 -4.38 -9.54
N VAL A 37 7.07 -3.81 -8.38
CA VAL A 37 7.78 -4.58 -7.33
C VAL A 37 6.91 -5.72 -6.78
N CYS A 38 5.61 -5.47 -6.56
CA CYS A 38 4.68 -6.51 -6.14
C CYS A 38 4.52 -7.62 -7.18
N LYS A 39 4.67 -7.33 -8.47
CA LYS A 39 4.68 -8.34 -9.55
C LYS A 39 5.90 -9.24 -9.44
N GLU A 40 7.08 -8.62 -9.39
CA GLU A 40 8.36 -9.31 -9.40
C GLU A 40 8.53 -10.21 -8.16
N GLU A 41 8.10 -9.73 -6.99
CA GLU A 41 8.14 -10.48 -5.73
C GLU A 41 6.92 -11.40 -5.53
N GLN A 42 5.98 -11.45 -6.49
CA GLN A 42 4.76 -12.26 -6.42
C GLN A 42 4.00 -12.07 -5.10
N CYS A 43 3.84 -10.80 -4.70
CA CYS A 43 3.20 -10.46 -3.44
C CYS A 43 1.73 -10.92 -3.39
N GLU A 44 1.28 -11.31 -2.19
CA GLU A 44 -0.14 -11.54 -1.91
C GLU A 44 -1.00 -10.36 -2.42
N PRO A 45 -2.19 -10.63 -2.99
CA PRO A 45 -2.99 -9.61 -3.66
C PRO A 45 -3.43 -8.48 -2.74
N ASP A 46 -3.50 -8.72 -1.42
CA ASP A 46 -3.87 -7.72 -0.42
C ASP A 46 -2.73 -6.77 -0.05
N VAL A 47 -1.47 -7.12 -0.36
CA VAL A 47 -0.28 -6.31 0.02
C VAL A 47 -0.26 -5.00 -0.75
N PHE A 48 -0.48 -5.04 -2.07
CA PHE A 48 -0.41 -3.84 -2.90
C PHE A 48 -1.48 -2.79 -2.54
N PRO A 49 -2.78 -3.12 -2.44
CA PRO A 49 -3.80 -2.15 -2.04
C PRO A 49 -3.57 -1.58 -0.64
N LEU A 50 -3.06 -2.39 0.29
CA LEU A 50 -2.74 -1.94 1.64
C LEU A 50 -1.54 -0.97 1.63
N ALA A 51 -0.50 -1.26 0.85
CA ALA A 51 0.64 -0.36 0.68
C ALA A 51 0.22 1.00 0.10
N VAL A 52 -0.66 1.00 -0.91
CA VAL A 52 -1.23 2.23 -1.49
C VAL A 52 -2.03 3.00 -0.44
N SER A 53 -2.84 2.31 0.37
CA SER A 53 -3.58 2.94 1.48
C SER A 53 -2.64 3.65 2.46
N TYR A 54 -1.52 3.02 2.83
CA TYR A 54 -0.52 3.64 3.70
C TYR A 54 0.15 4.87 3.08
N VAL A 55 0.50 4.81 1.79
CA VAL A 55 1.04 5.98 1.07
C VAL A 55 0.08 7.14 1.15
N ASP A 56 -1.19 6.93 0.80
CA ASP A 56 -2.19 8.01 0.78
C ASP A 56 -2.46 8.55 2.19
N ARG A 57 -2.58 7.67 3.20
CA ARG A 57 -2.78 8.08 4.60
C ARG A 57 -1.60 8.90 5.12
N PHE A 58 -0.37 8.51 4.80
CA PHE A 58 0.82 9.25 5.19
C PHE A 58 0.87 10.63 4.51
N LEU A 59 0.62 10.70 3.20
CA LEU A 59 0.55 11.97 2.46
C LEU A 59 -0.61 12.86 2.93
N GLY A 60 -1.66 12.25 3.49
CA GLY A 60 -2.78 12.92 4.13
C GLY A 60 -2.48 13.56 5.49
N VAL A 61 -1.28 13.35 6.06
CA VAL A 61 -0.90 13.94 7.37
C VAL A 61 0.51 14.53 7.40
N GLN A 62 1.35 14.23 6.41
CA GLN A 62 2.76 14.64 6.38
C GLN A 62 3.14 15.17 5.00
N ASN A 63 3.58 16.43 4.94
CA ASN A 63 4.17 17.01 3.73
C ASN A 63 5.59 16.43 3.53
N ILE A 64 5.92 16.01 2.31
CA ILE A 64 7.24 15.47 1.96
C ILE A 64 7.76 16.04 0.64
N PHE A 65 9.07 15.90 0.41
CA PHE A 65 9.68 16.17 -0.88
C PHE A 65 9.50 14.99 -1.83
N ARG A 66 9.52 15.30 -3.13
CA ARG A 66 9.42 14.30 -4.21
C ARG A 66 10.47 13.19 -4.09
N ASP A 67 11.69 13.54 -3.74
CA ASP A 67 12.81 12.60 -3.67
C ASP A 67 12.61 11.55 -2.56
N SER A 68 11.79 11.85 -1.56
CA SER A 68 11.44 10.92 -0.48
C SER A 68 10.24 10.03 -0.81
N LEU A 69 9.55 10.24 -1.92
CA LEU A 69 8.31 9.51 -2.23
C LEU A 69 8.58 8.02 -2.53
N GLN A 70 9.67 7.68 -3.20
CA GLN A 70 10.03 6.28 -3.45
C GLN A 70 10.41 5.56 -2.15
N ALA A 71 11.14 6.24 -1.25
CA ALA A 71 11.44 5.72 0.09
C ALA A 71 10.16 5.47 0.90
N LEU A 72 9.21 6.42 0.90
CA LEU A 72 7.90 6.24 1.52
C LEU A 72 7.16 5.03 0.93
N ALA A 73 7.06 4.94 -0.40
CA ALA A 73 6.39 3.84 -1.07
C ALA A 73 7.02 2.48 -0.70
N SER A 74 8.35 2.41 -0.74
CA SER A 74 9.14 1.23 -0.35
C SER A 74 8.82 0.75 1.06
N VAL A 75 8.75 1.69 2.01
CA VAL A 75 8.47 1.40 3.41
C VAL A 75 7.01 1.01 3.63
N CYS A 76 6.07 1.66 2.94
CA CYS A 76 4.65 1.26 2.95
C CYS A 76 4.46 -0.17 2.44
N LEU A 77 5.18 -0.56 1.38
CA LEU A 77 5.19 -1.93 0.87
C LEU A 77 5.77 -2.92 1.87
N PHE A 78 6.89 -2.56 2.51
CA PHE A 78 7.51 -3.37 3.56
C PHE A 78 6.52 -3.67 4.69
N ILE A 79 5.86 -2.62 5.23
CA ILE A 79 4.88 -2.74 6.31
C ILE A 79 3.68 -3.57 5.84
N ALA A 80 3.14 -3.30 4.66
CA ALA A 80 1.99 -4.05 4.14
C ALA A 80 2.30 -5.55 3.98
N SER A 81 3.51 -5.90 3.52
CA SER A 81 3.94 -7.29 3.41
C SER A 81 4.00 -7.98 4.79
N LYS A 82 4.48 -7.30 5.83
CA LYS A 82 4.48 -7.82 7.21
C LYS A 82 3.08 -8.05 7.78
N VAL A 83 2.09 -7.29 7.31
CA VAL A 83 0.72 -7.38 7.81
C VAL A 83 -0.07 -8.48 7.09
N LYS A 84 0.10 -8.63 5.77
CA LYS A 84 -0.76 -9.50 4.94
C LYS A 84 -0.07 -10.76 4.42
N ALA A 85 1.25 -10.77 4.25
CA ALA A 85 1.93 -11.91 3.66
C ALA A 85 2.37 -12.93 4.73
N PRO A 86 2.23 -14.25 4.47
CA PRO A 86 2.74 -15.28 5.37
C PRO A 86 4.29 -15.23 5.45
N GLN A 87 4.94 -14.83 4.36
CA GLN A 87 6.37 -14.54 4.30
C GLN A 87 6.56 -13.10 3.82
N PRO A 88 6.89 -12.16 4.73
CA PRO A 88 7.05 -10.76 4.35
C PRO A 88 8.31 -10.52 3.54
N LEU A 89 8.32 -9.41 2.79
CA LEU A 89 9.47 -8.99 2.01
C LEU A 89 10.67 -8.70 2.92
N ASN A 90 11.86 -8.99 2.43
CA ASN A 90 13.10 -8.66 3.14
C ASN A 90 13.48 -7.19 2.90
N ALA A 91 13.95 -6.49 3.94
CA ALA A 91 14.44 -5.11 3.82
C ALA A 91 15.52 -4.96 2.73
N THR A 92 16.42 -5.93 2.63
CA THR A 92 17.49 -5.95 1.61
C THR A 92 16.93 -6.08 0.20
N ARG A 93 15.83 -6.83 0.01
CA ARG A 93 15.16 -6.93 -1.29
C ARG A 93 14.49 -5.61 -1.66
N ILE A 94 13.82 -4.96 -0.71
CA ILE A 94 13.23 -3.64 -0.97
C ILE A 94 14.30 -2.60 -1.31
N ALA A 95 15.39 -2.53 -0.55
CA ALA A 95 16.50 -1.64 -0.85
C ALA A 95 17.07 -1.87 -2.26
N TYR A 96 17.17 -3.13 -2.70
CA TYR A 96 17.59 -3.49 -4.06
C TYR A 96 16.69 -2.86 -5.14
N TYR A 97 15.36 -2.90 -5.00
CA TYR A 97 14.43 -2.30 -5.97
C TYR A 97 14.47 -0.77 -6.04
N THR A 98 15.05 -0.11 -5.03
CA THR A 98 15.19 1.35 -5.03
C THR A 98 16.45 1.85 -5.75
N ASP A 99 17.31 0.95 -6.24
CA ASP A 99 18.57 1.29 -6.90
C ASP A 99 19.43 2.29 -6.09
N GLY A 100 19.53 2.05 -4.77
CA GLY A 100 20.25 2.92 -3.84
C GLY A 100 19.45 4.14 -3.35
N GLY A 101 18.16 4.24 -3.70
CA GLY A 101 17.26 5.29 -3.20
C GLY A 101 16.94 5.22 -1.71
N ILE A 102 17.08 4.05 -1.08
CA ILE A 102 17.03 3.90 0.38
C ILE A 102 17.96 2.78 0.85
N LEU A 103 18.73 3.03 1.91
CA LEU A 103 19.56 2.02 2.55
C LEU A 103 18.78 1.26 3.63
N ASN A 104 19.22 0.03 3.94
CA ASN A 104 18.54 -0.84 4.92
C ASN A 104 18.30 -0.18 6.30
N TYR A 105 19.28 0.58 6.81
CA TYR A 105 19.13 1.27 8.10
C TYR A 105 18.14 2.45 8.02
N GLU A 106 18.09 3.13 6.87
CA GLU A 106 17.14 4.21 6.63
C GLU A 106 15.72 3.65 6.54
N LEU A 107 15.56 2.50 5.88
CA LEU A 107 14.28 1.81 5.76
C LEU A 107 13.66 1.50 7.13
N GLN A 108 14.46 1.07 8.11
CA GLN A 108 13.98 0.84 9.48
C GLN A 108 13.55 2.14 10.18
N ASN A 109 14.32 3.22 10.02
CA ASN A 109 13.95 4.52 10.58
C ASN A 109 12.66 5.06 9.97
N TRP A 110 12.52 4.93 8.64
CA TRP A 110 11.30 5.28 7.92
C TRP A 110 10.12 4.41 8.33
N GLU A 111 10.32 3.11 8.59
CA GLU A 111 9.26 2.21 9.08
C GLU A 111 8.65 2.75 10.38
N ILE A 112 9.49 3.11 11.35
CA ILE A 112 9.02 3.71 12.61
C ILE A 112 8.32 5.05 12.37
N LEU A 113 8.85 5.89 11.48
CA LEU A 113 8.21 7.16 11.12
C LEU A 113 6.81 6.94 10.52
N VAL A 114 6.68 6.04 9.54
CA VAL A 114 5.39 5.73 8.90
C VAL A 114 4.40 5.18 9.91
N LEU A 115 4.79 4.18 10.71
CA LEU A 115 3.94 3.61 11.75
C LEU A 115 3.48 4.67 12.75
N SER A 116 4.38 5.56 13.17
CA SER A 116 4.03 6.66 14.08
C SER A 116 3.00 7.62 13.49
N LYS A 117 3.13 7.98 12.20
CA LYS A 117 2.21 8.88 11.50
C LYS A 117 0.86 8.24 11.21
N LEU A 118 0.82 6.91 11.09
CA LEU A 118 -0.40 6.14 10.98
C LEU A 118 -1.02 5.81 12.34
N ASN A 119 -0.46 6.30 13.45
CA ASN A 119 -0.86 5.96 14.82
C ASN A 119 -0.88 4.45 15.09
N TRP A 120 0.03 3.71 14.44
CA TRP A 120 0.11 2.25 14.48
C TRP A 120 -1.15 1.52 13.98
N ASP A 121 -2.10 2.24 13.38
CA ASP A 121 -3.26 1.63 12.76
C ASP A 121 -2.89 1.09 11.38
N VAL A 122 -2.46 -0.16 11.38
CA VAL A 122 -2.12 -0.97 10.19
C VAL A 122 -3.21 -1.98 9.83
N SER A 123 -4.33 -1.95 10.56
CA SER A 123 -5.46 -2.87 10.37
C SER A 123 -6.50 -2.37 9.36
N THR A 124 -6.11 -1.46 8.47
CA THR A 124 -7.05 -0.83 7.54
C THR A 124 -7.64 -1.87 6.59
N SER A 125 -8.97 -1.96 6.59
CA SER A 125 -9.71 -2.80 5.64
C SER A 125 -9.56 -2.22 4.23
N THR A 126 -9.07 -3.02 3.31
CA THR A 126 -9.01 -2.71 1.88
C THR A 126 -10.33 -3.09 1.20
N ALA A 127 -10.56 -2.61 -0.02
CA ALA A 127 -11.74 -3.00 -0.79
C ALA A 127 -11.82 -4.53 -1.01
N LEU A 128 -10.67 -5.22 -1.11
CA LEU A 128 -10.59 -6.67 -1.27
C LEU A 128 -11.19 -7.42 -0.08
N ASP A 129 -11.00 -6.93 1.15
CA ASP A 129 -11.50 -7.57 2.38
C ASP A 129 -13.05 -7.63 2.41
N PHE A 130 -13.72 -6.74 1.67
CA PHE A 130 -15.19 -6.72 1.58
C PHE A 130 -15.73 -7.57 0.43
N LEU A 131 -14.91 -7.92 -0.58
CA LEU A 131 -15.37 -8.65 -1.75
C LEU A 131 -15.92 -10.03 -1.37
N ASP A 132 -15.25 -10.74 -0.47
CA ASP A 132 -15.71 -12.07 -0.04
C ASP A 132 -17.03 -12.00 0.73
N GLN A 133 -17.20 -10.96 1.54
CA GLN A 133 -18.44 -10.75 2.31
C GLN A 133 -19.62 -10.39 1.40
N VAL A 134 -19.38 -9.57 0.38
CA VAL A 134 -20.39 -9.20 -0.61
C VAL A 134 -20.73 -10.39 -1.50
N ALA A 135 -19.72 -11.12 -1.97
CA ALA A 135 -19.89 -12.32 -2.77
C ALA A 135 -20.73 -13.37 -2.03
N ALA A 136 -20.40 -13.65 -0.76
CA ALA A 136 -21.14 -14.63 0.05
C ALA A 136 -22.63 -14.30 0.25
N ARG A 137 -23.03 -13.03 0.09
CA ARG A 137 -24.42 -12.57 0.26
C ARG A 137 -25.19 -12.46 -1.06
N TYR A 138 -24.49 -12.39 -2.18
CA TYR A 138 -25.07 -12.25 -3.51
C TYR A 138 -24.53 -13.36 -4.40
N SER A 139 -25.33 -14.42 -4.59
CA SER A 139 -24.98 -15.59 -5.39
C SER A 139 -24.44 -15.28 -6.80
N PRO A 140 -24.90 -14.22 -7.51
CA PRO A 140 -24.31 -13.84 -8.81
C PRO A 140 -22.86 -13.34 -8.74
N LEU A 141 -22.39 -12.97 -7.55
CA LEU A 141 -21.04 -12.47 -7.28
C LEU A 141 -20.13 -13.55 -6.67
N HIS A 142 -20.61 -14.79 -6.49
CA HIS A 142 -19.75 -15.93 -6.16
C HIS A 142 -18.74 -16.13 -7.29
N GLY A 143 -17.48 -15.81 -7.02
CA GLY A 143 -16.39 -15.82 -7.98
C GLY A 143 -15.83 -14.43 -8.33
N LEU A 144 -16.49 -13.34 -7.93
CA LEU A 144 -15.96 -11.99 -8.13
C LEU A 144 -14.73 -11.74 -7.25
N GLY A 145 -14.72 -12.23 -6.00
CA GLY A 145 -13.56 -12.14 -5.11
C GLY A 145 -12.32 -12.82 -5.71
N ASP A 146 -12.49 -14.04 -6.19
CA ASP A 146 -11.42 -14.77 -6.87
C ASP A 146 -11.07 -14.14 -8.22
N ALA A 147 -12.04 -13.63 -8.98
CA ALA A 147 -11.77 -12.92 -10.23
C ALA A 147 -11.00 -11.61 -9.99
N CYS A 148 -11.28 -10.85 -8.92
CA CYS A 148 -10.56 -9.64 -8.56
C CYS A 148 -9.17 -9.96 -8.03
N ARG A 149 -9.02 -10.96 -7.16
CA ARG A 149 -7.70 -11.45 -6.72
C ARG A 149 -6.89 -11.98 -7.90
N ASN A 150 -7.53 -12.74 -8.80
CA ASN A 150 -6.91 -13.23 -10.03
C ASN A 150 -6.65 -12.10 -11.02
N ALA A 151 -7.44 -11.02 -11.05
CA ALA A 151 -7.18 -9.86 -11.88
C ALA A 151 -5.97 -9.09 -11.36
N VAL A 152 -5.86 -8.90 -10.04
CA VAL A 152 -4.65 -8.37 -9.40
C VAL A 152 -3.45 -9.28 -9.70
N HIS A 153 -3.60 -10.59 -9.53
CA HIS A 153 -2.57 -11.60 -9.83
C HIS A 153 -2.22 -11.69 -11.33
N ARG A 154 -3.16 -11.47 -12.24
CA ARG A 154 -2.94 -11.44 -13.70
C ARG A 154 -2.29 -10.15 -14.15
N ILE A 155 -2.71 -9.01 -13.59
CA ILE A 155 -1.99 -7.75 -13.75
C ILE A 155 -0.56 -7.92 -13.24
N GLN A 156 -0.35 -8.73 -12.20
CA GLN A 156 0.97 -9.07 -11.66
C GLN A 156 1.78 -10.07 -12.51
N LEU A 157 1.18 -10.89 -13.37
CA LEU A 157 1.90 -11.90 -14.15
C LEU A 157 2.18 -11.54 -15.62
N GLY A 158 1.55 -10.48 -16.14
CA GLY A 158 1.66 -10.08 -17.56
C GLY A 158 0.57 -10.71 -18.43
#